data_AF-A0AAC8VZY8-F1
#
_entry.id   AF-A0AAC8VZY8-F1
#
_cell.length_a   1.000
_cell.length_b   1.000
_cell.length_c   1.000
_cell.angle_alpha   90.00
_cell.angle_beta   90.00
_cell.angle_gamma   90.00
#
_symmetry.space_group_name_H-M   'P 1'
#
loop_
_entity.id
_entity.type
_entity.pdbx_description
1 polymer ?
#
loop_
_entity_poly.entity_id
_entity_poly.type
_entity_poly.pdbx_seq_one_letter_code
_entity_poly.pdbx_strand_id
1 'polypeptide(L)' 'MSTEPQNKTSVRPYGPAIVEAISTGDLAKMKEVAAAAEEHLAQYGDVGRLLQHLKIEIAKAEASA' A
#
# COMPACT_ATOMS: atom_id res chain seq x y z
N MET A 1 -18.09 15.38 23.30
CA MET A 1 -17.28 14.26 22.79
C MET A 1 -17.29 14.37 21.27
N SER A 2 -16.37 15.16 20.71
CA SER A 2 -16.28 15.36 19.27
C SER A 2 -15.59 14.13 18.66
N THR A 3 -16.35 13.41 17.87
CA THR A 3 -15.90 12.33 17.01
C THR A 3 -15.05 12.90 15.89
N GLU A 4 -13.75 12.66 15.93
CA GLU A 4 -12.88 12.79 14.77
C GLU A 4 -12.38 11.38 14.47
N PRO A 5 -12.72 10.77 13.32
CA PRO A 5 -12.03 9.57 12.90
C PRO A 5 -10.60 10.00 12.67
N GLN A 6 -9.69 9.57 13.54
CA GLN A 6 -8.27 9.75 13.32
C GLN A 6 -7.91 8.98 12.04
N ASN A 7 -7.97 9.69 10.92
CA ASN A 7 -7.42 9.31 9.63
C ASN A 7 -5.91 9.24 9.81
N LYS A 8 -5.45 8.17 10.46
CA LYS A 8 -4.05 7.81 10.63
C LYS A 8 -3.57 7.18 9.32
N THR A 9 -3.81 7.89 8.22
CA THR A 9 -3.21 7.66 6.91
C THR A 9 -1.78 8.22 6.95
N SER A 10 -1.04 7.87 8.01
CA SER A 10 0.40 7.71 7.88
C SER A 10 0.51 6.48 7.00
N VAL A 11 0.49 6.69 5.69
CA VAL A 11 0.94 5.71 4.72
C VAL A 11 2.38 5.45 5.11
N ARG A 12 2.61 4.57 6.09
CA ARG A 12 3.93 4.00 6.30
C ARG A 12 4.22 3.39 4.94
N PRO A 13 5.28 3.80 4.24
CA PRO A 13 5.58 3.21 2.97
C PRO A 13 5.84 1.73 3.28
N TYR A 14 4.88 0.87 2.91
CA TYR A 14 4.87 -0.53 3.33
C TYR A 14 6.17 -1.20 2.86
N GLY A 15 6.70 -0.81 1.70
CA GLY A 15 8.00 -1.27 1.19
C GLY A 15 9.14 -1.17 2.22
N PRO A 16 9.58 0.03 2.62
CA PRO A 16 10.60 0.21 3.65
C PRO A 16 10.33 -0.53 4.97
N ALA A 17 9.10 -0.46 5.50
CA ALA A 17 8.76 -1.10 6.77
C ALA A 17 8.79 -2.64 6.68
N ILE A 18 8.36 -3.21 5.55
CA ILE A 18 8.44 -4.64 5.26
C ILE A 18 9.91 -5.06 5.14
N VAL A 19 10.72 -4.32 4.38
CA VAL A 19 12.14 -4.61 4.18
C VAL A 19 12.90 -4.57 5.52
N GLU A 20 12.61 -3.58 6.35
CA GLU A 20 13.20 -3.46 7.68
C GLU A 20 12.82 -4.65 8.58
N ALA A 21 11.53 -4.97 8.66
CA ALA A 21 11.05 -6.11 9.46
C ALA A 21 11.66 -7.44 9.01
N ILE A 22 11.86 -7.63 7.70
CA ILE A 22 12.54 -8.80 7.15
C ILE A 22 14.02 -8.80 7.55
N SER A 23 14.70 -7.66 7.38
CA SER A 23 16.14 -7.52 7.61
C SER A 23 16.54 -7.73 9.07
N THR A 24 15.69 -7.34 10.02
CA THR A 24 15.95 -7.50 11.46
C THR A 24 15.63 -8.90 11.98
N GLY A 25 14.86 -9.70 11.26
CA GLY A 25 14.45 -11.04 11.70
C GLY A 25 13.39 -11.04 12.82
N ASP A 26 12.81 -9.90 13.16
CA ASP A 26 11.79 -9.79 14.22
C ASP A 26 10.43 -10.31 13.73
N LEU A 27 10.09 -11.53 14.16
CA LEU A 27 8.84 -12.20 13.80
C LEU A 27 7.58 -11.42 14.24
N ALA A 28 7.62 -10.76 15.41
CA ALA A 28 6.49 -9.97 15.87
C ALA A 28 6.28 -8.77 14.95
N LYS A 29 7.38 -8.12 14.56
CA LYS A 29 7.33 -6.99 13.64
C LYS A 29 6.88 -7.38 12.24
N MET A 30 7.37 -8.51 11.72
CA MET A 30 6.93 -9.03 10.42
C MET A 30 5.41 -9.23 10.38
N LYS A 31 4.82 -9.80 11.44
CA LYS A 31 3.36 -10.02 11.54
C LYS A 31 2.57 -8.72 11.63
N GLU A 32 3.04 -7.74 12.40
CA GLU A 32 2.39 -6.42 12.51
C GLU A 32 2.34 -5.73 11.13
N VAL A 33 3.47 -5.72 10.42
CA VAL A 33 3.56 -5.04 9.12
C VAL A 33 2.77 -5.79 8.05
N ALA A 34 2.75 -7.14 8.09
CA ALA A 34 1.93 -7.95 7.20
C ALA A 34 0.44 -7.65 7.37
N ALA A 35 -0.07 -7.67 8.61
CA ALA A 35 -1.49 -7.38 8.87
C ALA A 35 -1.88 -5.97 8.41
N ALA A 36 -1.02 -4.98 8.64
CA ALA A 36 -1.27 -3.60 8.19
C ALA A 36 -1.26 -3.48 6.65
N ALA A 37 -0.43 -4.27 5.95
CA ALA A 37 -0.41 -4.31 4.49
C ALA A 37 -1.65 -5.01 3.93
N GLU A 38 -2.10 -6.09 4.56
CA GLU A 38 -3.34 -6.80 4.20
C GLU A 38 -4.58 -5.92 4.40
N GLU A 39 -4.65 -5.17 5.50
CA GLU A 39 -5.74 -4.19 5.73
C GLU A 39 -5.77 -3.13 4.64
N HIS A 40 -4.61 -2.62 4.22
CA HIS A 40 -4.51 -1.68 3.11
C HIS A 40 -4.98 -2.29 1.79
N LEU A 41 -4.58 -3.52 1.49
CA LEU A 41 -5.04 -4.24 0.29
C LEU A 41 -6.55 -4.50 0.33
N ALA A 42 -7.12 -4.79 1.51
CA ALA A 42 -8.56 -4.97 1.66
C ALA A 42 -9.33 -3.66 1.41
N GLN A 43 -8.79 -2.52 1.85
CA GLN A 43 -9.44 -1.23 1.70
C GLN A 43 -9.28 -0.62 0.30
N TYR A 44 -8.10 -0.74 -0.30
CA TYR A 44 -7.74 -0.01 -1.52
C TYR A 44 -7.44 -0.91 -2.72
N GLY A 45 -7.33 -2.23 -2.52
CA GLY A 45 -6.91 -3.17 -3.55
C GLY A 45 -5.41 -3.10 -3.86
N ASP A 46 -4.99 -3.84 -4.89
CA ASP A 46 -3.61 -3.81 -5.37
C ASP A 46 -3.35 -2.55 -6.22
N VAL A 47 -3.04 -1.45 -5.53
CA VAL A 47 -2.75 -0.14 -6.14
C VAL A 47 -1.58 -0.22 -7.13
N GLY A 48 -0.58 -1.09 -6.86
CA GLY A 48 0.56 -1.28 -7.75
C GLY A 48 0.13 -1.83 -9.11
N ARG A 49 -0.71 -2.88 -9.11
CA ARG A 49 -1.29 -3.46 -10.33
C ARG A 49 -2.23 -2.49 -11.03
N LEU A 50 -3.08 -1.78 -10.28
CA LEU A 50 -3.99 -0.77 -10.84
C LEU A 50 -3.22 0.35 -11.55
N LEU A 51 -2.10 0.81 -10.98
CA LEU A 51 -1.24 1.82 -11.61
C LEU A 51 -0.61 1.32 -12.92
N GLN A 52 -0.17 0.05 -12.99
CA GLN A 52 0.33 -0.51 -14.24
C GLN A 52 -0.75 -0.57 -15.32
N HIS A 53 -1.97 -0.95 -14.94
CA HIS A 53 -3.10 -0.95 -15.86
C HIS A 53 -3.43 0.47 -16.37
N LEU A 54 -3.47 1.45 -15.47
CA LEU A 54 -3.68 2.85 -15.83
C LEU A 54 -2.64 3.35 -16.85
N LYS A 55 -1.35 3.02 -16.66
CA LYS A 55 -0.28 3.38 -17.61
C LYS A 55 -0.48 2.79 -19.00
N ILE A 56 -1.00 1.56 -19.08
CA ILE A 56 -1.33 0.92 -20.37
C ILE A 56 -2.45 1.70 -21.06
N GLU A 57 -3.52 2.05 -20.33
CA GLU A 57 -4.63 2.81 -20.92
C GLU A 57 -4.21 4.22 -21.36
N ILE A 58 -3.33 4.88 -20.59
CA ILE A 58 -2.71 6.14 -21.00
C ILE A 58 -1.95 5.98 -22.32
N ALA A 59 -1.06 4.98 -22.41
CA ALA A 59 -0.28 4.75 -23.62
C ALA A 59 -1.15 4.48 -24.86
N LYS A 60 -2.28 3.77 -24.70
CA LYS A 60 -3.25 3.54 -25.79
C LYS A 60 -3.94 4.84 -26.23
N ALA A 61 -4.33 5.67 -25.26
CA ALA A 61 -4.98 6.95 -25.53
C ALA A 61 -4.03 7.92 -26.25
N GLU A 62 -2.77 7.98 -25.82
CA GLU A 62 -1.73 8.81 -26.45
C GLU A 62 -1.39 8.34 -27.86
N ALA A 63 -1.35 7.03 -28.12
CA ALA A 63 -1.08 6.49 -29.46
C ALA A 63 -2.24 6.70 -30.46
N SER A 64 -3.43 7.02 -29.96
CA SER A 64 -4.64 7.26 -30.77
C SER A 64 -4.94 8.76 -31.00
N ALA A 65 -4.11 9.65 -30.44
CA ALA A 65 -4.19 11.10 -30.55
C ALA A 65 -3.27 11.63 -31.66
#